data_AF-A0A5J4TDV7-F1
#
_entry.id   AF-A0A5J4TDV7-F1
#
_cell.length_a   1.000
_cell.length_b   1.000
_cell.length_c   1.000
_cell.angle_alpha   90.00
_cell.angle_beta   90.00
_cell.angle_gamma   90.00
#
_symmetry.space_group_name_H-M   'P 1'
#
loop_
_entity.id
_entity.type
_entity.pdbx_description
1 polymer ?
#
loop_
_entity_poly.entity_id
_entity_poly.type
_entity_poly.pdbx_seq_one_letter_code
_entity_poly.pdbx_strand_id
1 'polypeptide(L)'
;MDARRYDACLPSWNNQNEVFVGDGQLTIPRVDENWLIKSSPTEQYYGRSKQTSFETLENALQYGVVESKILNIVVVTALSDVQVSISTDRLINENCSIVSIKRDYIESNEYPVRKAAGRLFSQPGAENSIFKVEAMSLILSNIDLVSIGPTPGTVIQCESLITGTGKSSIELNNVLLTMGEIIEGIFHSIPTSTAQPSYSLKSFIDIQDSIFTIKNFTAQRGQFVGRGAFSIDQKDGLIKIEDGKFLDCKIVRNSTSSSIRNKMLNEDSSAGAIYVSMERTTGSSVPNISIDKCSFTSCGSADAISGACLFVGIGSSDNYGQVSITNSEFIYCVGQKTGALLFDNDIIPQNAQNNGFLGNKATLASVNKENIRSDNKLTLQSSSIEKASDIMFQSKDR
;
A
#
# COMPACT_ATOMS: atom_id res chain seq x y z
N MET A 1 -16.10 0.86 32.18
CA MET A 1 -16.40 1.99 31.29
C MET A 1 -17.91 2.14 31.21
N ASP A 2 -18.44 3.34 31.45
CA ASP A 2 -19.89 3.58 31.58
C ASP A 2 -20.50 3.91 30.21
N ALA A 3 -21.40 3.05 29.71
CA ALA A 3 -22.07 3.18 28.42
C ALA A 3 -22.88 4.49 28.30
N ARG A 4 -23.24 5.10 29.44
CA ARG A 4 -23.99 6.37 29.51
C ARG A 4 -23.20 7.61 29.06
N ARG A 5 -21.88 7.50 28.81
CA ARG A 5 -21.09 8.60 28.21
C ARG A 5 -21.28 8.74 26.70
N TYR A 6 -21.78 7.72 26.01
CA TYR A 6 -22.06 7.76 24.58
C TYR A 6 -23.51 8.16 24.26
N ASP A 7 -24.41 8.19 25.25
CA ASP A 7 -25.81 8.64 25.07
C ASP A 7 -25.93 10.16 24.81
N ALA A 8 -24.83 10.91 24.83
CA ALA A 8 -24.77 12.30 24.38
C ALA A 8 -24.44 12.44 22.87
N CYS A 9 -24.20 11.34 22.15
CA CYS A 9 -23.87 11.32 20.73
C CYS A 9 -25.12 11.54 19.87
N LEU A 10 -25.55 12.81 19.78
CA LEU A 10 -26.70 13.22 18.98
C LEU A 10 -26.42 13.14 17.46
N PRO A 11 -27.42 12.81 16.61
CA PRO A 11 -27.31 12.62 15.15
C PRO A 11 -26.95 13.85 14.30
N SER A 12 -26.44 14.95 14.88
CA SER A 12 -26.28 16.24 14.18
C SER A 12 -24.88 16.84 14.29
N TRP A 13 -23.83 16.02 14.17
CA TRP A 13 -22.45 16.50 14.38
C TRP A 13 -21.85 17.26 13.20
N ASN A 14 -22.30 16.99 11.98
CA ASN A 14 -22.07 17.85 10.83
C ASN A 14 -23.07 17.48 9.73
N ASN A 15 -23.19 18.33 8.71
CA ASN A 15 -24.07 18.11 7.56
C ASN A 15 -23.58 16.96 6.63
N GLN A 16 -22.53 16.23 7.02
CA GLN A 16 -21.85 15.19 6.24
C GLN A 16 -21.86 13.81 6.94
N ASN A 17 -22.51 13.68 8.10
CA ASN A 17 -22.60 12.46 8.91
C ASN A 17 -21.24 11.82 9.18
N GLU A 18 -20.24 12.66 9.48
CA GLU A 18 -18.87 12.20 9.75
C GLU A 18 -18.61 12.02 11.24
N VAL A 19 -17.77 11.04 11.53
CA VAL A 19 -17.23 10.74 12.85
C VAL A 19 -15.79 11.22 12.93
N PHE A 20 -15.44 12.03 13.93
CA PHE A 20 -14.07 12.55 14.09
C PHE A 20 -13.26 11.70 15.05
N VAL A 21 -12.03 11.33 14.68
CA VAL A 21 -11.15 10.45 15.49
C VAL A 21 -9.81 11.12 15.73
N GLY A 22 -9.38 11.12 16.99
CA GLY A 22 -8.11 11.72 17.43
C GLY A 22 -7.82 11.45 18.90
N ASP A 23 -6.54 11.45 19.24
CA ASP A 23 -5.90 11.07 20.51
C ASP A 23 -6.24 11.92 21.76
N GLY A 24 -7.13 12.91 21.67
CA GLY A 24 -7.39 13.85 22.76
C GLY A 24 -8.88 14.12 23.01
N GLN A 25 -9.35 13.87 24.24
CA GLN A 25 -10.59 14.46 24.73
C GLN A 25 -10.38 15.94 25.01
N LEU A 26 -10.64 16.81 24.03
CA LEU A 26 -10.73 18.24 24.30
C LEU A 26 -12.17 18.73 24.16
N THR A 27 -12.81 18.91 25.31
CA THR A 27 -14.02 19.72 25.44
C THR A 27 -13.58 21.18 25.60
N ILE A 28 -13.84 22.04 24.61
CA ILE A 28 -13.66 23.50 24.77
C ILE A 28 -15.05 24.15 24.81
N PRO A 29 -15.33 25.00 25.80
CA PRO A 29 -16.57 25.75 25.82
C PRO A 29 -16.55 26.83 24.73
N ARG A 30 -17.51 26.69 23.80
CA ARG A 30 -17.94 27.66 22.78
C ARG A 30 -17.00 27.97 21.61
N VAL A 31 -17.72 28.12 20.50
CA VAL A 31 -17.34 28.44 19.13
C VAL A 31 -16.82 29.87 19.06
N ASP A 32 -15.57 30.10 19.43
CA ASP A 32 -14.88 31.35 19.10
C ASP A 32 -13.52 31.00 18.46
N GLU A 33 -13.57 30.87 17.14
CA GLU A 33 -12.57 31.09 16.06
C GLU A 33 -11.08 30.71 16.20
N ASN A 34 -10.56 30.22 17.32
CA ASN A 34 -9.15 29.85 17.45
C ASN A 34 -9.01 28.39 17.89
N TRP A 35 -8.81 27.50 16.90
CA TRP A 35 -8.36 26.12 17.16
C TRP A 35 -6.96 26.16 17.76
N LEU A 36 -6.87 26.13 19.09
CA LEU A 36 -5.59 25.92 19.77
C LEU A 36 -5.10 24.51 19.47
N ILE A 37 -3.89 24.36 18.96
CA ILE A 37 -3.20 23.07 18.98
C ILE A 37 -2.70 22.87 20.41
N LYS A 38 -3.31 21.92 21.12
CA LYS A 38 -2.76 21.38 22.35
C LYS A 38 -2.39 19.94 22.06
N SER A 39 -1.10 19.61 22.18
CA SER A 39 -0.70 18.22 22.31
C SER A 39 -1.36 17.65 23.57
N SER A 40 -1.74 16.37 23.53
CA SER A 40 -2.14 15.66 24.75
C SER A 40 -1.14 15.97 25.87
N PRO A 41 -1.59 16.21 27.13
CA PRO A 41 -0.69 16.46 28.25
C PRO A 41 0.36 15.36 28.46
N THR A 42 0.08 14.15 27.94
CA THR A 42 0.94 12.98 28.06
C THR A 42 1.78 12.71 26.81
N GLU A 43 1.38 13.17 25.62
CA GLU A 43 2.07 12.85 24.36
C GLU A 43 2.21 14.08 23.44
N GLN A 44 3.43 14.63 23.41
CA GLN A 44 3.83 15.78 22.61
C GLN A 44 3.86 15.51 21.08
N TYR A 45 3.38 14.34 20.63
CA TYR A 45 3.49 13.87 19.25
C TYR A 45 2.22 14.09 18.41
N TYR A 46 1.08 14.39 19.03
CA TYR A 46 -0.21 14.47 18.33
C TYR A 46 -0.81 15.89 18.38
N GLY A 47 -1.02 16.46 17.21
CA GLY A 47 -0.89 17.91 17.01
C GLY A 47 -2.17 18.67 16.74
N ARG A 48 -3.33 18.24 17.24
CA ARG A 48 -4.57 19.01 17.05
C ARG A 48 -5.60 18.70 18.13
N SER A 49 -6.24 19.72 18.69
CA SER A 49 -7.43 19.50 19.51
C SER A 49 -8.67 20.00 18.78
N LYS A 50 -9.30 19.09 18.04
CA LYS A 50 -10.69 19.23 17.58
C LYS A 50 -11.55 18.34 18.47
N GLN A 51 -12.82 18.65 18.66
CA GLN A 51 -13.71 17.72 19.35
C GLN A 51 -13.76 16.42 18.55
N THR A 52 -13.25 15.34 19.16
CA THR A 52 -13.29 14.00 18.58
C THR A 52 -14.47 13.25 19.16
N SER A 53 -15.10 12.50 18.28
CA SER A 53 -16.14 11.53 18.61
C SER A 53 -15.56 10.33 19.36
N PHE A 54 -14.37 9.90 18.92
CA PHE A 54 -13.69 8.72 19.43
C PHE A 54 -12.18 8.94 19.49
N GLU A 55 -11.54 8.26 20.43
CA GLU A 55 -10.08 8.28 20.60
C GLU A 55 -9.37 7.33 19.63
N THR A 56 -10.05 6.29 19.14
CA THR A 56 -9.47 5.25 18.30
C THR A 56 -10.35 4.92 17.09
N LEU A 57 -9.76 4.36 16.04
CA LEU A 57 -10.50 3.95 14.84
C LEU A 57 -11.39 2.74 15.11
N GLU A 58 -11.00 1.83 16.01
CA GLU A 58 -11.77 0.66 16.42
C GLU A 58 -13.09 1.10 17.06
N ASN A 59 -13.04 2.09 17.96
CA ASN A 59 -14.25 2.66 18.56
C ASN A 59 -15.12 3.36 17.52
N ALA A 60 -14.53 4.09 16.58
CA ALA A 60 -15.28 4.70 15.48
C ALA A 60 -15.94 3.65 14.58
N LEU A 61 -15.29 2.52 14.33
CA LEU A 61 -15.85 1.39 13.58
C LEU A 61 -16.94 0.64 14.36
N GLN A 62 -16.89 0.65 15.69
CA GLN A 62 -17.86 -0.04 16.54
C GLN A 62 -19.11 0.81 16.81
N TYR A 63 -18.96 2.13 16.92
CA TYR A 63 -20.02 3.02 17.42
C TYR A 63 -20.34 4.20 16.49
N GLY A 64 -19.59 4.38 15.40
CA GLY A 64 -19.81 5.46 14.45
C GLY A 64 -21.11 5.29 13.66
N VAL A 65 -21.71 6.39 13.23
CA VAL A 65 -23.02 6.39 12.56
C VAL A 65 -22.88 5.92 11.12
N VAL A 66 -23.67 4.90 10.75
CA VAL A 66 -23.79 4.43 9.36
C VAL A 66 -24.98 5.12 8.71
N GLU A 67 -24.74 5.80 7.59
CA GLU A 67 -25.80 6.40 6.78
C GLU A 67 -25.66 5.96 5.33
N SER A 68 -26.78 5.58 4.71
CA SER A 68 -26.79 5.11 3.32
C SER A 68 -25.76 3.99 3.03
N LYS A 69 -25.55 3.09 4.00
CA LYS A 69 -24.56 1.99 3.97
C LYS A 69 -23.09 2.42 4.03
N ILE A 70 -22.82 3.67 4.41
CA ILE A 70 -21.49 4.25 4.48
C ILE A 70 -21.20 4.70 5.92
N LEU A 71 -20.02 4.35 6.42
CA LEU A 71 -19.45 4.92 7.63
C LEU A 71 -18.33 5.89 7.24
N ASN A 72 -18.50 7.18 7.57
CA ASN A 72 -17.54 8.23 7.27
C ASN A 72 -16.72 8.60 8.50
N ILE A 73 -15.40 8.46 8.42
CA ILE A 73 -14.47 8.74 9.50
C ILE A 73 -13.46 9.81 9.05
N VAL A 74 -13.24 10.80 9.91
CA VAL A 74 -12.25 11.87 9.71
C VAL A 74 -11.20 11.81 10.80
N VAL A 75 -9.95 11.56 10.42
CA VAL A 75 -8.81 11.50 11.32
C VAL A 75 -8.22 12.89 11.49
N VAL A 76 -8.34 13.44 12.70
CA VAL A 76 -8.03 14.85 13.00
C VAL A 76 -6.66 15.09 13.63
N THR A 77 -6.02 14.02 14.11
CA THR A 77 -4.64 14.02 14.63
C THR A 77 -3.84 12.88 14.00
N ALA A 78 -2.72 12.49 14.61
CA ALA A 78 -2.11 11.21 14.33
C ALA A 78 -2.57 10.19 15.37
N LEU A 79 -2.65 8.92 14.97
CA LEU A 79 -3.10 7.81 15.81
C LEU A 79 -2.01 6.75 15.84
N SER A 80 -1.63 6.28 17.03
CA SER A 80 -0.72 5.15 17.19
C SER A 80 -1.47 3.84 17.38
N ASP A 81 -0.72 2.74 17.23
CA ASP A 81 -1.19 1.38 17.55
C ASP A 81 -2.45 0.97 16.80
N VAL A 82 -2.62 1.51 15.60
CA VAL A 82 -3.84 1.34 14.81
C VAL A 82 -3.90 -0.08 14.26
N GLN A 83 -5.00 -0.77 14.54
CA GLN A 83 -5.27 -2.11 14.02
C GLN A 83 -6.77 -2.33 13.87
N VAL A 84 -7.26 -2.24 12.63
CA VAL A 84 -8.69 -2.37 12.34
C VAL A 84 -9.01 -3.50 11.37
N SER A 85 -10.06 -4.25 11.70
CA SER A 85 -10.69 -5.23 10.81
C SER A 85 -12.00 -4.68 10.27
N ILE A 86 -12.14 -4.64 8.95
CA ILE A 86 -13.29 -4.14 8.21
C ILE A 86 -14.01 -5.34 7.59
N SER A 87 -14.70 -6.07 8.46
CA SER A 87 -15.61 -7.19 8.16
C SER A 87 -16.38 -7.63 9.40
N THR A 88 -16.47 -6.77 10.43
CA THR A 88 -17.04 -7.14 11.73
C THR A 88 -18.55 -7.35 11.65
N ASP A 89 -19.08 -8.28 12.45
CA ASP A 89 -20.51 -8.59 12.55
C ASP A 89 -21.37 -7.35 12.75
N ARG A 90 -20.88 -6.36 13.50
CA ARG A 90 -21.55 -5.08 13.70
C ARG A 90 -21.80 -4.35 12.38
N LEU A 91 -20.77 -4.18 11.54
CA LEU A 91 -20.91 -3.46 10.27
C LEU A 91 -21.88 -4.20 9.32
N ILE A 92 -21.84 -5.52 9.34
CA ILE A 92 -22.77 -6.38 8.58
C ILE A 92 -24.21 -6.18 9.08
N ASN A 93 -24.43 -6.21 10.40
CA ASN A 93 -25.75 -6.04 11.01
C ASN A 93 -26.34 -4.65 10.76
N GLU A 94 -25.50 -3.62 10.68
CA GLU A 94 -25.92 -2.26 10.33
C GLU A 94 -26.02 -2.02 8.82
N ASN A 95 -25.88 -3.07 8.00
CA ASN A 95 -25.93 -3.00 6.54
C ASN A 95 -24.94 -1.97 5.97
N CYS A 96 -23.80 -1.80 6.64
CA CYS A 96 -22.68 -1.01 6.14
C CYS A 96 -21.96 -1.81 5.06
N SER A 97 -21.66 -1.17 3.92
CA SER A 97 -20.89 -1.77 2.82
C SER A 97 -19.60 -1.02 2.52
N ILE A 98 -19.50 0.25 2.94
CA ILE A 98 -18.36 1.12 2.66
C ILE A 98 -17.90 1.80 3.95
N VAL A 99 -16.60 1.68 4.25
CA VAL A 99 -15.93 2.50 5.26
C VAL A 99 -15.06 3.52 4.53
N SER A 100 -15.32 4.80 4.74
CA SER A 100 -14.53 5.90 4.19
C SER A 100 -13.75 6.57 5.31
N ILE A 101 -12.43 6.67 5.18
CA ILE A 101 -11.55 7.30 6.16
C ILE A 101 -10.71 8.35 5.45
N LYS A 102 -10.74 9.59 5.96
CA LYS A 102 -9.98 10.69 5.39
C LYS A 102 -9.27 11.53 6.45
N ARG A 103 -8.20 12.20 6.04
CA ARG A 103 -7.60 13.26 6.86
C ARG A 103 -8.59 14.42 7.00
N ASP A 104 -8.49 15.14 8.11
CA ASP A 104 -9.16 16.41 8.30
C ASP A 104 -8.88 17.39 7.13
N TYR A 105 -9.81 18.30 6.92
CA TYR A 105 -9.82 19.22 5.77
C TYR A 105 -9.94 20.69 6.20
N ILE A 106 -10.06 20.96 7.50
CA ILE A 106 -10.16 22.34 8.01
C ILE A 106 -8.77 22.96 8.04
N GLU A 107 -8.51 23.92 7.15
CA GLU A 107 -7.22 24.61 7.06
C GLU A 107 -6.95 25.55 8.25
N SER A 108 -5.69 25.63 8.66
CA SER A 108 -5.17 26.64 9.59
C SER A 108 -3.93 27.27 8.97
N ASN A 109 -3.90 28.60 8.93
CA ASN A 109 -2.78 29.37 8.38
C ASN A 109 -1.49 29.21 9.21
N GLU A 110 -1.64 28.95 10.50
CA GLU A 110 -0.52 28.78 11.43
C GLU A 110 -0.02 27.32 11.43
N TYR A 111 -0.92 26.36 11.15
CA TYR A 111 -0.63 24.93 11.25
C TYR A 111 -1.26 24.12 10.10
N PRO A 112 -0.53 23.85 9.00
CA PRO A 112 -1.07 23.15 7.85
C PRO A 112 -1.57 21.74 8.20
N VAL A 113 -2.80 21.39 7.78
CA VAL A 113 -3.46 20.12 8.13
C VAL A 113 -2.67 18.89 7.69
N ARG A 114 -2.04 18.96 6.51
CA ARG A 114 -1.14 17.91 6.02
C ARG A 114 0.01 17.60 6.98
N LYS A 115 0.37 18.55 7.85
CA LYS A 115 1.46 18.37 8.81
C LYS A 115 1.02 17.80 10.16
N ALA A 116 -0.25 17.93 10.53
CA ALA A 116 -0.71 17.70 11.90
C ALA A 116 -1.79 16.62 12.05
N ALA A 117 -2.36 16.11 10.95
CA ALA A 117 -3.49 15.18 10.98
C ALA A 117 -3.34 14.02 9.97
N GLY A 118 -4.14 12.97 10.15
CA GLY A 118 -4.30 11.89 9.18
C GLY A 118 -3.06 11.05 8.99
N ARG A 119 -2.34 10.76 10.08
CA ARG A 119 -1.22 9.81 10.10
C ARG A 119 -1.58 8.66 11.03
N LEU A 120 -1.54 7.45 10.49
CA LEU A 120 -1.87 6.21 11.21
C LEU A 120 -0.59 5.42 11.35
N PHE A 121 -0.14 5.24 12.59
CA PHE A 121 1.01 4.41 12.89
C PHE A 121 0.54 3.00 13.24
N SER A 122 1.22 2.00 12.67
CA SER A 122 1.02 0.62 13.10
C SER A 122 1.43 0.45 14.56
N GLN A 123 0.98 -0.65 15.16
CA GLN A 123 1.66 -1.17 16.35
C GLN A 123 3.16 -1.38 16.05
N PRO A 124 4.06 -1.19 17.03
CA PRO A 124 5.48 -1.48 16.88
C PRO A 124 5.70 -2.90 16.34
N GLY A 125 6.51 -3.02 15.30
CA GLY A 125 6.78 -4.28 14.61
C GLY A 125 5.69 -4.69 13.63
N ALA A 126 4.64 -3.87 13.42
CA ALA A 126 3.52 -4.15 12.52
C ALA A 126 3.06 -5.62 12.61
N GLU A 127 2.87 -6.12 13.84
CA GLU A 127 2.44 -7.51 14.11
C GLU A 127 1.15 -7.85 13.36
N ASN A 128 0.30 -6.85 13.19
CA ASN A 128 -0.95 -6.94 12.45
C ASN A 128 -1.04 -5.83 11.41
N SER A 129 -1.83 -6.06 10.37
CA SER A 129 -2.19 -4.99 9.43
C SER A 129 -2.91 -3.85 10.13
N ILE A 130 -2.59 -2.61 9.72
CA ILE A 130 -3.39 -1.44 10.09
C ILE A 130 -4.82 -1.65 9.60
N PHE A 131 -4.99 -2.12 8.38
CA PHE A 131 -6.29 -2.46 7.80
C PHE A 131 -6.33 -3.90 7.31
N LYS A 132 -7.24 -4.70 7.86
CA LYS A 132 -7.66 -5.97 7.28
C LYS A 132 -9.08 -5.84 6.75
N VAL A 133 -9.26 -5.92 5.43
CA VAL A 133 -10.55 -5.72 4.76
C VAL A 133 -10.99 -7.04 4.14
N GLU A 134 -12.20 -7.50 4.48
CA GLU A 134 -12.73 -8.76 3.98
C GLU A 134 -14.18 -8.58 3.54
N ALA A 135 -14.46 -8.91 2.27
CA ALA A 135 -15.77 -8.78 1.63
C ALA A 135 -16.46 -7.41 1.79
N MET A 136 -15.68 -6.33 1.95
CA MET A 136 -16.15 -4.98 2.23
C MET A 136 -15.44 -3.94 1.37
N SER A 137 -15.96 -2.70 1.34
CA SER A 137 -15.29 -1.59 0.66
C SER A 137 -14.57 -0.67 1.65
N LEU A 138 -13.32 -0.34 1.35
CA LEU A 138 -12.51 0.64 2.09
C LEU A 138 -12.08 1.76 1.15
N ILE A 139 -12.32 3.01 1.56
CA ILE A 139 -11.82 4.20 0.87
C ILE A 139 -10.90 4.96 1.83
N LEU A 140 -9.62 5.11 1.49
CA LEU A 140 -8.69 5.97 2.23
C LEU A 140 -8.32 7.20 1.39
N SER A 141 -8.42 8.39 1.98
CA SER A 141 -8.11 9.65 1.28
C SER A 141 -7.26 10.60 2.11
N ASN A 142 -6.13 11.04 1.55
CA ASN A 142 -5.22 12.00 2.18
C ASN A 142 -4.59 11.48 3.49
N ILE A 143 -4.42 10.16 3.66
CA ILE A 143 -3.89 9.53 4.87
C ILE A 143 -2.46 9.06 4.68
N ASP A 144 -1.63 9.18 5.72
CA ASP A 144 -0.31 8.54 5.78
C ASP A 144 -0.41 7.27 6.63
N LEU A 145 0.07 6.14 6.09
CA LEU A 145 0.25 4.89 6.82
C LEU A 145 1.73 4.68 7.08
N VAL A 146 2.08 4.61 8.36
CA VAL A 146 3.45 4.53 8.81
C VAL A 146 3.62 3.24 9.60
N SER A 147 4.42 2.32 9.09
CA SER A 147 4.88 1.21 9.91
C SER A 147 5.89 1.73 10.94
N ILE A 148 5.77 1.26 12.18
CA ILE A 148 6.75 1.50 13.25
C ILE A 148 7.55 0.22 13.49
N GLY A 149 8.87 0.36 13.63
CA GLY A 149 9.78 -0.74 13.93
C GLY A 149 9.46 -1.45 15.26
N PRO A 150 9.86 -2.72 15.42
CA PRO A 150 9.65 -3.45 16.65
C PRO A 150 10.46 -2.84 17.79
N THR A 151 10.00 -3.03 19.02
CA THR A 151 10.77 -2.69 20.22
C THR A 151 12.13 -3.42 20.19
N PRO A 152 13.25 -2.77 20.56
CA PRO A 152 14.55 -3.42 20.55
C PRO A 152 14.55 -4.75 21.31
N GLY A 153 15.00 -5.83 20.65
CA GLY A 153 15.09 -7.18 21.22
C GLY A 153 13.92 -8.10 20.91
N THR A 154 12.86 -7.63 20.24
CA THR A 154 11.79 -8.51 19.72
C THR A 154 12.05 -8.86 18.26
N VAL A 155 12.06 -10.16 17.94
CA VAL A 155 12.06 -10.65 16.55
C VAL A 155 10.61 -10.93 16.20
N ILE A 156 10.00 -10.05 15.43
CA ILE A 156 8.62 -10.16 14.97
C ILE A 156 8.64 -10.29 13.45
N GLN A 157 7.89 -11.25 12.92
CA GLN A 157 7.56 -11.28 11.51
C GLN A 157 6.46 -10.26 11.26
N CYS A 158 6.83 -9.12 10.67
CA CYS A 158 5.91 -8.02 10.46
C CYS A 158 4.95 -8.31 9.28
N GLU A 159 3.67 -8.03 9.47
CA GLU A 159 2.62 -8.20 8.45
C GLU A 159 2.57 -7.01 7.47
N SER A 160 1.62 -7.04 6.54
CA SER A 160 1.37 -5.93 5.61
C SER A 160 0.61 -4.78 6.25
N LEU A 161 0.77 -3.53 5.81
CA LEU A 161 -0.02 -2.40 6.34
C LEU A 161 -1.51 -2.52 5.99
N ILE A 162 -1.82 -2.95 4.76
CA ILE A 162 -3.18 -3.20 4.28
C ILE A 162 -3.24 -4.63 3.73
N THR A 163 -4.25 -5.38 4.17
CA THR A 163 -4.60 -6.68 3.61
C THR A 163 -6.04 -6.66 3.13
N GLY A 164 -6.27 -7.03 1.86
CA GLY A 164 -7.60 -7.10 1.24
C GLY A 164 -7.92 -8.50 0.73
N THR A 165 -9.03 -9.09 1.17
CA THR A 165 -9.46 -10.44 0.79
C THR A 165 -10.96 -10.51 0.50
N GLY A 166 -11.43 -11.66 0.02
CA GLY A 166 -12.86 -11.97 -0.02
C GLY A 166 -13.67 -11.10 -0.98
N LYS A 167 -13.09 -10.71 -2.12
CA LYS A 167 -13.72 -9.80 -3.10
C LYS A 167 -14.01 -8.41 -2.54
N SER A 168 -13.12 -7.90 -1.69
CA SER A 168 -13.17 -6.53 -1.19
C SER A 168 -12.96 -5.52 -2.32
N SER A 169 -13.35 -4.26 -2.07
CA SER A 169 -13.05 -3.13 -2.95
C SER A 169 -12.26 -2.08 -2.17
N ILE A 170 -10.98 -1.91 -2.51
CA ILE A 170 -10.07 -0.99 -1.79
C ILE A 170 -9.69 0.16 -2.73
N GLU A 171 -10.00 1.38 -2.32
CA GLU A 171 -9.66 2.62 -3.03
C GLU A 171 -8.79 3.52 -2.16
N LEU A 172 -7.62 3.90 -2.67
CA LEU A 172 -6.66 4.74 -1.97
C LEU A 172 -6.32 5.98 -2.81
N ASN A 173 -6.46 7.17 -2.25
CA ASN A 173 -6.15 8.41 -2.98
C ASN A 173 -5.32 9.38 -2.13
N ASN A 174 -4.23 9.89 -2.71
CA ASN A 174 -3.31 10.81 -2.04
C ASN A 174 -2.77 10.26 -0.72
N VAL A 175 -2.22 9.04 -0.75
CA VAL A 175 -1.72 8.34 0.44
C VAL A 175 -0.19 8.25 0.46
N LEU A 176 0.38 8.27 1.66
CA LEU A 176 1.79 7.93 1.90
C LEU A 176 1.86 6.56 2.58
N LEU A 177 2.73 5.68 2.08
CA LEU A 177 3.06 4.39 2.68
C LEU A 177 4.55 4.40 2.98
N THR A 178 4.94 4.32 4.24
CA THR A 178 6.35 4.40 4.63
C THR A 178 6.63 3.57 5.87
N MET A 179 7.90 3.26 6.08
CA MET A 179 8.42 2.69 7.32
C MET A 179 9.14 3.78 8.12
N GLY A 180 9.05 3.69 9.44
CA GLY A 180 9.70 4.58 10.41
C GLY A 180 10.22 3.78 11.59
N GLU A 181 11.35 4.19 12.15
CA GLU A 181 11.90 3.53 13.35
C GLU A 181 11.25 4.03 14.64
N ILE A 182 10.72 5.26 14.63
CA ILE A 182 10.05 5.89 15.75
C ILE A 182 8.82 6.67 15.28
N ILE A 183 7.91 6.95 16.20
CA ILE A 183 6.83 7.91 16.01
C ILE A 183 7.44 9.32 16.04
N GLU A 184 7.33 10.05 14.94
CA GLU A 184 7.74 11.45 14.85
C GLU A 184 6.58 12.39 15.23
N GLY A 185 6.91 13.52 15.86
CA GLY A 185 5.93 14.40 16.50
C GLY A 185 5.01 15.22 15.59
N ILE A 186 4.32 16.18 16.21
CA ILE A 186 3.17 16.93 15.66
C ILE A 186 3.41 17.62 14.32
N PHE A 187 4.67 17.93 14.02
CA PHE A 187 5.06 18.46 12.74
C PHE A 187 5.60 17.31 11.93
N HIS A 188 4.83 16.93 10.92
CA HIS A 188 5.24 16.04 9.86
C HIS A 188 6.62 16.45 9.32
N SER A 189 7.67 15.87 9.88
CA SER A 189 8.82 15.51 9.10
C SER A 189 8.39 14.29 8.29
N ILE A 190 8.50 14.41 6.97
CA ILE A 190 8.75 13.21 6.18
C ILE A 190 10.22 12.96 6.42
N PRO A 191 10.62 11.79 6.91
CA PRO A 191 12.03 11.44 6.92
C PRO A 191 12.56 11.62 5.49
N THR A 192 13.39 12.64 5.28
CA THR A 192 14.11 12.83 4.01
C THR A 192 15.27 11.85 3.89
N SER A 193 15.51 11.08 4.96
CA SER A 193 16.48 10.00 4.98
C SER A 193 16.05 8.90 4.03
N THR A 194 16.88 8.64 3.02
CA THR A 194 16.80 7.43 2.18
C THR A 194 17.33 6.20 2.91
N ALA A 195 17.78 6.34 4.17
CA ALA A 195 18.24 5.21 4.95
C ALA A 195 17.09 4.23 5.18
N GLN A 196 17.36 2.98 4.86
CA GLN A 196 16.43 1.88 5.00
C GLN A 196 16.23 1.56 6.50
N PRO A 197 15.00 1.32 6.96
CA PRO A 197 14.71 0.93 8.34
C PRO A 197 15.39 -0.38 8.72
N SER A 198 15.76 -0.61 9.98
CA SER A 198 16.44 -1.86 10.40
C SER A 198 15.53 -3.11 10.49
N TYR A 199 14.29 -3.05 10.02
CA TYR A 199 13.30 -4.12 10.11
C TYR A 199 12.57 -4.29 8.77
N SER A 200 11.80 -5.37 8.60
CA SER A 200 11.17 -5.71 7.32
C SER A 200 9.70 -6.08 7.47
N LEU A 201 8.87 -5.64 6.53
CA LEU A 201 7.45 -6.00 6.40
C LEU A 201 7.23 -7.18 5.45
N LYS A 202 6.05 -7.78 5.49
CA LYS A 202 5.57 -8.63 4.39
C LYS A 202 5.44 -7.80 3.11
N SER A 203 4.59 -6.78 3.13
CA SER A 203 4.35 -5.81 2.06
C SER A 203 3.82 -4.50 2.67
N PHE A 204 3.68 -3.42 1.89
CA PHE A 204 2.77 -2.35 2.30
C PHE A 204 1.33 -2.76 2.04
N ILE A 205 1.05 -3.33 0.88
CA ILE A 205 -0.28 -3.74 0.47
C ILE A 205 -0.24 -5.19 0.02
N ASP A 206 -1.16 -6.01 0.54
CA ASP A 206 -1.38 -7.39 0.11
C ASP A 206 -2.85 -7.58 -0.30
N ILE A 207 -3.10 -7.85 -1.58
CA ILE A 207 -4.44 -7.97 -2.16
C ILE A 207 -4.64 -9.39 -2.69
N GLN A 208 -5.77 -10.00 -2.35
CA GLN A 208 -6.16 -11.32 -2.82
C GLN A 208 -7.59 -11.29 -3.35
N ASP A 209 -7.76 -11.64 -4.64
CA ASP A 209 -9.06 -11.81 -5.31
C ASP A 209 -10.03 -10.64 -5.00
N SER A 210 -9.56 -9.42 -5.17
CA SER A 210 -10.25 -8.18 -4.75
C SER A 210 -9.98 -7.03 -5.73
N ILE A 211 -10.88 -6.06 -5.81
CA ILE A 211 -10.70 -4.84 -6.60
C ILE A 211 -9.78 -3.88 -5.84
N PHE A 212 -8.75 -3.36 -6.51
CA PHE A 212 -7.83 -2.41 -5.91
C PHE A 212 -7.55 -1.24 -6.84
N THR A 213 -7.83 -0.03 -6.37
CA THR A 213 -7.50 1.22 -7.06
C THR A 213 -6.67 2.09 -6.14
N ILE A 214 -5.53 2.58 -6.63
CA ILE A 214 -4.71 3.56 -5.91
C ILE A 214 -4.26 4.67 -6.84
N LYS A 215 -4.35 5.92 -6.37
CA LYS A 215 -3.97 7.11 -7.13
C LYS A 215 -3.19 8.13 -6.28
N ASN A 216 -2.27 8.87 -6.92
CA ASN A 216 -1.55 10.00 -6.31
C ASN A 216 -0.78 9.61 -5.05
N PHE A 217 -0.07 8.49 -5.04
CA PHE A 217 0.52 7.95 -3.81
C PHE A 217 2.04 8.01 -3.80
N THR A 218 2.62 7.87 -2.62
CA THR A 218 4.06 7.61 -2.45
C THR A 218 4.24 6.39 -1.55
N ALA A 219 4.92 5.37 -2.04
CA ALA A 219 5.39 4.22 -1.27
C ALA A 219 6.91 4.30 -1.16
N GLN A 220 7.45 4.41 0.04
CA GLN A 220 8.88 4.68 0.21
C GLN A 220 9.54 3.95 1.37
N ARG A 221 10.88 3.81 1.29
CA ARG A 221 11.74 3.27 2.36
C ARG A 221 11.29 1.90 2.85
N GLY A 222 10.80 1.07 1.93
CA GLY A 222 10.26 -0.24 2.26
C GLY A 222 11.33 -1.32 2.25
N GLN A 223 11.42 -2.13 3.31
CA GLN A 223 12.12 -3.41 3.29
C GLN A 223 11.11 -4.54 3.41
N PHE A 224 11.15 -5.49 2.47
CA PHE A 224 10.14 -6.53 2.36
C PHE A 224 10.73 -7.94 2.35
N VAL A 225 10.18 -8.81 3.18
CA VAL A 225 10.40 -10.27 3.13
C VAL A 225 9.35 -10.98 2.26
N GLY A 226 8.25 -10.31 1.94
CA GLY A 226 7.24 -10.81 1.01
C GLY A 226 7.63 -10.61 -0.47
N ARG A 227 6.61 -10.62 -1.34
CA ARG A 227 6.84 -10.63 -2.80
C ARG A 227 7.03 -9.25 -3.42
N GLY A 228 6.71 -8.18 -2.70
CA GLY A 228 6.96 -6.80 -3.11
C GLY A 228 6.33 -5.78 -2.18
N ALA A 229 6.54 -4.49 -2.47
CA ALA A 229 5.86 -3.42 -1.73
C ALA A 229 4.34 -3.57 -1.86
N PHE A 230 3.86 -3.85 -3.08
CA PHE A 230 2.51 -4.35 -3.34
C PHE A 230 2.59 -5.80 -3.78
N SER A 231 1.91 -6.68 -3.05
CA SER A 231 1.71 -8.10 -3.35
C SER A 231 0.27 -8.29 -3.77
N ILE A 232 0.04 -8.82 -4.97
CA ILE A 232 -1.29 -8.93 -5.55
C ILE A 232 -1.48 -10.32 -6.12
N ASP A 233 -2.50 -11.04 -5.65
CA ASP A 233 -2.95 -12.33 -6.21
C ASP A 233 -4.35 -12.16 -6.77
N GLN A 234 -4.54 -12.50 -8.05
CA GLN A 234 -5.83 -12.29 -8.71
C GLN A 234 -6.27 -13.47 -9.55
N LYS A 235 -7.52 -13.87 -9.34
CA LYS A 235 -8.27 -14.77 -10.22
C LYS A 235 -9.25 -14.04 -11.14
N ASP A 236 -9.79 -12.93 -10.67
CA ASP A 236 -10.71 -12.06 -11.41
C ASP A 236 -10.51 -10.59 -10.97
N GLY A 237 -11.22 -9.66 -11.60
CA GLY A 237 -11.25 -8.26 -11.14
C GLY A 237 -10.25 -7.31 -11.80
N LEU A 238 -10.18 -6.11 -11.22
CA LEU A 238 -9.49 -4.94 -11.75
C LEU A 238 -8.50 -4.39 -10.73
N ILE A 239 -7.27 -4.16 -11.19
CA ILE A 239 -6.22 -3.46 -10.44
C ILE A 239 -5.81 -2.22 -11.21
N LYS A 240 -5.86 -1.08 -10.54
CA LYS A 240 -5.52 0.22 -11.13
C LYS A 240 -4.58 1.00 -10.23
N ILE A 241 -3.39 1.33 -10.73
CA ILE A 241 -2.32 2.01 -9.99
C ILE A 241 -1.90 3.22 -10.81
N GLU A 242 -2.17 4.43 -10.32
CA GLU A 242 -2.00 5.66 -11.11
C GLU A 242 -1.24 6.76 -10.34
N ASP A 243 -0.46 7.56 -11.07
CA ASP A 243 0.17 8.78 -10.56
C ASP A 243 0.99 8.54 -9.26
N GLY A 244 1.69 7.40 -9.21
CA GLY A 244 2.36 6.88 -8.02
C GLY A 244 3.87 7.04 -8.02
N LYS A 245 4.48 7.01 -6.83
CA LYS A 245 5.94 6.96 -6.65
C LYS A 245 6.32 5.79 -5.75
N PHE A 246 7.18 4.90 -6.24
CA PHE A 246 7.87 3.90 -5.45
C PHE A 246 9.33 4.32 -5.30
N LEU A 247 9.77 4.57 -4.06
CA LEU A 247 11.08 5.11 -3.75
C LEU A 247 11.82 4.18 -2.78
N ASP A 248 12.90 3.58 -3.23
CA ASP A 248 13.74 2.71 -2.41
C ASP A 248 12.95 1.55 -1.75
N CYS A 249 12.10 0.87 -2.51
CA CYS A 249 11.41 -0.34 -2.08
C CYS A 249 12.30 -1.58 -2.33
N LYS A 250 12.72 -2.27 -1.28
CA LYS A 250 13.76 -3.32 -1.30
C LYS A 250 13.20 -4.67 -0.87
N ILE A 251 13.55 -5.71 -1.60
CA ILE A 251 13.41 -7.09 -1.12
C ILE A 251 14.63 -7.44 -0.27
N VAL A 252 14.38 -8.04 0.89
CA VAL A 252 15.41 -8.52 1.81
C VAL A 252 15.11 -9.98 2.14
N ARG A 253 16.08 -10.86 1.92
CA ARG A 253 15.97 -12.27 2.33
C ARG A 253 16.73 -12.46 3.63
N ASN A 254 16.06 -12.98 4.67
CA ASN A 254 16.75 -13.38 5.89
C ASN A 254 17.72 -14.52 5.58
N SER A 255 19.01 -14.21 5.56
CA SER A 255 20.10 -15.16 5.36
C SER A 255 20.35 -16.02 6.60
N THR A 256 19.31 -16.57 7.22
CA THR A 256 19.40 -17.61 8.24
C THR A 256 18.97 -18.95 7.64
N SER A 257 19.69 -19.38 6.62
CA SER A 257 20.00 -20.80 6.41
C SER A 257 21.11 -20.90 5.37
N SER A 258 22.30 -21.26 5.85
CA SER A 258 23.48 -21.65 5.06
C SER A 258 23.31 -22.97 4.29
N SER A 259 22.07 -23.39 4.07
CA SER A 259 21.68 -24.51 3.23
C SER A 259 20.64 -23.95 2.27
N ILE A 260 20.79 -24.24 0.96
CA ILE A 260 19.95 -23.78 -0.16
C ILE A 260 20.68 -22.74 -1.05
N ARG A 261 21.78 -23.20 -1.66
CA ARG A 261 22.13 -22.76 -3.03
C ARG A 261 21.33 -23.50 -4.11
N ASN A 262 20.34 -24.33 -3.73
CA ASN A 262 19.66 -25.29 -4.62
C ASN A 262 18.12 -25.36 -4.52
N LYS A 263 17.43 -24.33 -4.00
CA LYS A 263 15.96 -24.17 -4.21
C LYS A 263 15.68 -23.03 -5.19
N MET A 264 16.44 -22.93 -6.28
CA MET A 264 15.93 -22.19 -7.42
C MET A 264 14.70 -22.96 -7.93
N LEU A 265 13.48 -22.45 -7.68
CA LEU A 265 12.47 -22.20 -8.73
C LEU A 265 11.03 -21.95 -8.25
N ASN A 266 10.60 -22.30 -7.03
CA ASN A 266 9.14 -22.29 -6.74
C ASN A 266 8.64 -21.41 -5.56
N GLU A 267 9.49 -20.83 -4.70
CA GLU A 267 9.08 -19.89 -3.64
C GLU A 267 9.79 -18.51 -3.74
N ASP A 268 10.51 -18.26 -4.84
CA ASP A 268 11.53 -17.21 -4.95
C ASP A 268 11.13 -15.98 -5.78
N SER A 269 9.89 -15.91 -6.26
CA SER A 269 9.45 -14.85 -7.18
C SER A 269 9.03 -13.59 -6.43
N SER A 270 9.86 -12.55 -6.52
CA SER A 270 9.62 -11.25 -5.90
C SER A 270 10.05 -10.08 -6.77
N ALA A 271 9.45 -8.91 -6.51
CA ALA A 271 9.79 -7.65 -7.11
C ALA A 271 9.96 -6.55 -6.05
N GLY A 272 10.81 -5.56 -6.32
CA GLY A 272 11.00 -4.46 -5.37
C GLY A 272 9.73 -3.66 -5.09
N ALA A 273 8.96 -3.33 -6.13
CA ALA A 273 7.75 -2.51 -6.01
C ALA A 273 6.47 -3.34 -6.12
N ILE A 274 6.17 -3.90 -7.29
CA ILE A 274 4.88 -4.54 -7.55
C ILE A 274 5.09 -5.99 -7.97
N TYR A 275 4.52 -6.92 -7.22
CA TYR A 275 4.39 -8.30 -7.62
C TYR A 275 2.92 -8.63 -7.86
N VAL A 276 2.64 -9.25 -9.00
CA VAL A 276 1.32 -9.74 -9.34
C VAL A 276 1.40 -11.21 -9.73
N SER A 277 0.62 -12.05 -9.06
CA SER A 277 0.28 -13.37 -9.56
C SER A 277 -1.14 -13.38 -10.11
N MET A 278 -1.31 -14.03 -11.25
CA MET A 278 -2.59 -14.17 -11.93
C MET A 278 -2.85 -15.65 -12.13
N GLU A 279 -3.91 -16.14 -11.49
CA GLU A 279 -4.43 -17.49 -11.69
C GLU A 279 -5.69 -17.39 -12.54
N ARG A 280 -5.95 -18.37 -13.41
CA ARG A 280 -7.18 -18.37 -14.21
C ARG A 280 -7.93 -19.67 -14.04
N THR A 281 -9.16 -19.57 -13.57
CA THR A 281 -10.12 -20.69 -13.59
C THR A 281 -10.91 -20.68 -14.89
N THR A 282 -11.21 -21.85 -15.45
CA THR A 282 -11.98 -21.97 -16.69
C THR A 282 -13.34 -21.27 -16.55
N GLY A 283 -13.65 -20.31 -17.44
CA GLY A 283 -14.90 -19.54 -17.43
C GLY A 283 -14.88 -18.24 -16.62
N SER A 284 -13.78 -17.91 -15.95
CA SER A 284 -13.61 -16.61 -15.26
C SER A 284 -13.21 -15.47 -16.22
N SER A 285 -13.55 -14.23 -15.83
CA SER A 285 -13.04 -13.03 -16.49
C SER A 285 -11.53 -12.91 -16.31
N VAL A 286 -10.83 -12.44 -17.33
CA VAL A 286 -9.37 -12.25 -17.27
C VAL A 286 -9.03 -11.09 -16.33
N PRO A 287 -8.16 -11.27 -15.32
CA PRO A 287 -7.63 -10.19 -14.50
C PRO A 287 -7.04 -9.07 -15.36
N ASN A 288 -7.38 -7.81 -15.02
CA ASN A 288 -6.85 -6.64 -15.70
C ASN A 288 -6.04 -5.77 -14.74
N ILE A 289 -4.76 -5.58 -15.07
CA ILE A 289 -3.83 -4.78 -14.29
C ILE A 289 -3.41 -3.57 -15.12
N SER A 290 -3.68 -2.37 -14.61
CA SER A 290 -3.29 -1.11 -15.22
C SER A 290 -2.38 -0.31 -14.29
N ILE A 291 -1.21 0.08 -14.80
CA ILE A 291 -0.23 0.94 -14.14
C ILE A 291 0.02 2.13 -15.07
N ASP A 292 -0.31 3.35 -14.64
CA ASP A 292 -0.12 4.55 -15.46
C ASP A 292 0.59 5.65 -14.65
N LYS A 293 1.47 6.41 -15.31
CA LYS A 293 2.15 7.60 -14.73
C LYS A 293 2.83 7.34 -13.38
N CYS A 294 3.42 6.16 -13.23
CA CYS A 294 4.14 5.80 -12.02
C CYS A 294 5.64 5.99 -12.19
N SER A 295 6.35 6.32 -11.11
CA SER A 295 7.82 6.34 -11.06
C SER A 295 8.32 5.29 -10.07
N PHE A 296 9.29 4.50 -10.50
CA PHE A 296 9.96 3.46 -9.74
C PHE A 296 11.43 3.85 -9.65
N THR A 297 11.86 4.34 -8.50
CA THR A 297 13.23 4.81 -8.29
C THR A 297 13.92 3.95 -7.25
N SER A 298 15.08 3.39 -7.62
CA SER A 298 15.91 2.57 -6.74
C SER A 298 15.14 1.39 -6.14
N CYS A 299 14.20 0.80 -6.87
CA CYS A 299 13.46 -0.37 -6.40
C CYS A 299 14.29 -1.66 -6.58
N GLY A 300 14.01 -2.64 -5.73
CA GLY A 300 14.59 -3.97 -5.78
C GLY A 300 16.00 -4.05 -5.20
N SER A 301 16.55 -5.25 -5.27
CA SER A 301 17.86 -5.62 -4.74
C SER A 301 18.40 -6.82 -5.52
N ALA A 302 19.60 -7.28 -5.19
CA ALA A 302 20.13 -8.54 -5.74
C ALA A 302 19.28 -9.77 -5.33
N ASP A 303 18.39 -9.63 -4.34
CA ASP A 303 17.50 -10.69 -3.87
C ASP A 303 16.12 -10.70 -4.56
N ALA A 304 15.79 -9.65 -5.30
CA ALA A 304 14.55 -9.54 -6.07
C ALA A 304 14.72 -10.19 -7.46
N ILE A 305 13.71 -10.88 -7.98
CA ILE A 305 13.76 -11.39 -9.36
C ILE A 305 13.68 -10.25 -10.37
N SER A 306 12.78 -9.30 -10.13
CA SER A 306 12.64 -8.06 -10.89
C SER A 306 12.85 -6.86 -9.98
N GLY A 307 13.53 -5.82 -10.44
CA GLY A 307 13.76 -4.67 -9.56
C GLY A 307 12.50 -3.83 -9.31
N ALA A 308 11.62 -3.64 -10.30
CA ALA A 308 10.39 -2.87 -10.12
C ALA A 308 9.13 -3.74 -10.13
N CYS A 309 8.77 -4.34 -11.27
CA CYS A 309 7.52 -5.10 -11.41
C CYS A 309 7.74 -6.53 -11.91
N LEU A 310 6.99 -7.47 -11.36
CA LEU A 310 6.94 -8.87 -11.76
C LEU A 310 5.49 -9.33 -11.91
N PHE A 311 5.16 -9.88 -13.09
CA PHE A 311 3.87 -10.48 -13.39
C PHE A 311 4.05 -11.96 -13.67
N VAL A 312 3.33 -12.82 -12.95
CA VAL A 312 3.45 -14.28 -13.03
C VAL A 312 2.09 -14.90 -13.30
N GLY A 313 2.05 -15.82 -14.27
CA GLY A 313 0.89 -16.68 -14.53
C GLY A 313 0.99 -17.97 -13.73
N ILE A 314 -0.08 -18.37 -13.04
CA ILE A 314 -0.12 -19.60 -12.25
C ILE A 314 -1.10 -20.60 -12.88
N GLY A 315 -0.59 -21.73 -13.37
CA GLY A 315 -1.37 -22.89 -13.82
C GLY A 315 -0.82 -23.57 -15.07
N SER A 316 -1.72 -24.08 -15.92
CA SER A 316 -1.41 -24.72 -17.21
C SER A 316 -2.09 -24.10 -18.45
N SER A 317 -2.71 -22.93 -18.31
CA SER A 317 -3.42 -22.22 -19.39
C SER A 317 -2.56 -21.14 -20.04
N ASP A 318 -2.95 -20.71 -21.25
CA ASP A 318 -2.39 -19.52 -21.89
C ASP A 318 -3.26 -18.30 -21.50
N ASN A 319 -2.66 -17.10 -21.43
CA ASN A 319 -3.35 -15.83 -21.17
C ASN A 319 -4.00 -15.76 -19.78
N TYR A 320 -3.16 -15.68 -18.75
CA TYR A 320 -3.60 -15.55 -17.35
C TYR A 320 -4.15 -14.18 -17.00
N GLY A 321 -3.81 -13.15 -17.77
CA GLY A 321 -4.07 -11.78 -17.38
C GLY A 321 -3.64 -10.78 -18.44
N GLN A 322 -4.23 -9.61 -18.33
CA GLN A 322 -3.94 -8.46 -19.18
C GLN A 322 -3.21 -7.42 -18.36
N VAL A 323 -2.01 -7.04 -18.80
CA VAL A 323 -1.20 -6.03 -18.10
C VAL A 323 -0.95 -4.84 -19.03
N SER A 324 -1.27 -3.64 -18.56
CA SER A 324 -0.95 -2.36 -19.19
C SER A 324 -0.05 -1.54 -18.27
N ILE A 325 1.10 -1.11 -18.77
CA ILE A 325 2.03 -0.22 -18.07
C ILE A 325 2.38 0.94 -19.00
N THR A 326 1.93 2.15 -18.68
CA THR A 326 2.10 3.31 -19.58
C THR A 326 2.62 4.53 -18.87
N ASN A 327 3.31 5.38 -19.63
CA ASN A 327 3.76 6.71 -19.19
C ASN A 327 4.57 6.67 -17.87
N SER A 328 5.28 5.57 -17.61
CA SER A 328 5.94 5.32 -16.32
C SER A 328 7.46 5.35 -16.43
N GLU A 329 8.15 5.65 -15.34
CA GLU A 329 9.61 5.77 -15.29
C GLU A 329 10.23 4.73 -14.37
N PHE A 330 11.32 4.10 -14.82
CA PHE A 330 12.07 3.10 -14.09
C PHE A 330 13.54 3.51 -14.00
N ILE A 331 13.96 3.88 -12.80
CA ILE A 331 15.22 4.59 -12.56
C ILE A 331 16.03 3.84 -11.50
N TYR A 332 17.22 3.36 -11.88
CA TYR A 332 18.18 2.67 -11.00
C TYR A 332 17.61 1.45 -10.27
N CYS A 333 16.65 0.75 -10.88
CA CYS A 333 16.07 -0.45 -10.29
C CYS A 333 17.00 -1.66 -10.49
N VAL A 334 17.04 -2.56 -9.50
CA VAL A 334 17.97 -3.70 -9.48
C VAL A 334 17.20 -4.99 -9.22
N GLY A 335 17.41 -5.99 -10.07
CA GLY A 335 16.88 -7.35 -9.87
C GLY A 335 17.80 -8.41 -10.46
N GLN A 336 17.49 -9.68 -10.20
CA GLN A 336 18.27 -10.81 -10.66
C GLN A 336 18.17 -10.99 -12.16
N LYS A 337 16.95 -11.08 -12.69
CA LYS A 337 16.68 -11.29 -14.12
C LYS A 337 16.59 -9.97 -14.89
N THR A 338 15.97 -8.97 -14.28
CA THR A 338 15.82 -7.63 -14.86
C THR A 338 15.79 -6.58 -13.76
N GLY A 339 16.26 -5.38 -14.09
CA GLY A 339 16.18 -4.24 -13.20
C GLY A 339 14.79 -3.63 -13.14
N ALA A 340 13.99 -3.64 -14.21
CA ALA A 340 12.69 -2.95 -14.20
C ALA A 340 11.48 -3.89 -14.32
N LEU A 341 11.22 -4.45 -15.51
CA LEU A 341 9.97 -5.18 -15.78
C LEU A 341 10.22 -6.62 -16.19
N LEU A 342 9.57 -7.56 -15.51
CA LEU A 342 9.54 -8.97 -15.88
C LEU A 342 8.11 -9.45 -16.09
N PHE A 343 7.84 -9.91 -17.30
CA PHE A 343 6.66 -10.72 -17.60
C PHE A 343 7.09 -12.18 -17.65
N ASP A 344 6.58 -12.98 -16.72
CA ASP A 344 6.78 -14.42 -16.77
C ASP A 344 5.94 -15.05 -17.88
N ASN A 345 6.16 -16.34 -18.11
CA ASN A 345 5.47 -17.09 -19.14
C ASN A 345 3.94 -16.90 -19.07
N ASP A 346 3.32 -16.87 -20.25
CA ASP A 346 1.87 -16.93 -20.41
C ASP A 346 1.09 -15.68 -19.89
N ILE A 347 1.81 -14.61 -19.51
CA ILE A 347 1.28 -13.26 -19.31
C ILE A 347 1.26 -12.50 -20.63
N ILE A 348 0.12 -11.90 -20.97
CA ILE A 348 -0.01 -11.06 -22.18
C ILE A 348 0.12 -9.58 -21.78
N PRO A 349 1.26 -8.93 -22.07
CA PRO A 349 1.31 -7.47 -22.05
C PRO A 349 0.32 -6.94 -23.11
N GLN A 350 -0.60 -6.08 -22.71
CA GLN A 350 -1.50 -5.40 -23.65
C GLN A 350 -0.90 -4.10 -24.16
N ASN A 351 -0.28 -3.34 -23.26
CA ASN A 351 0.31 -2.06 -23.58
C ASN A 351 1.51 -1.79 -22.66
N ALA A 352 2.63 -1.37 -23.24
CA ALA A 352 3.87 -1.05 -22.53
C ALA A 352 4.51 0.25 -23.08
N GLN A 353 3.68 1.23 -23.47
CA GLN A 353 4.10 2.42 -24.21
C GLN A 353 4.51 3.61 -23.34
N ASN A 354 5.35 4.49 -23.89
CA ASN A 354 5.81 5.74 -23.28
C ASN A 354 6.49 5.56 -21.91
N ASN A 355 7.17 4.43 -21.71
CA ASN A 355 7.93 4.19 -20.48
C ASN A 355 9.39 4.65 -20.65
N GLY A 356 9.94 5.27 -19.60
CA GLY A 356 11.34 5.71 -19.53
C GLY A 356 12.18 4.77 -18.68
N PHE A 357 13.37 4.40 -19.15
CA PHE A 357 14.29 3.51 -18.44
C PHE A 357 15.67 4.17 -18.27
N LEU A 358 16.18 4.24 -17.04
CA LEU A 358 17.46 4.86 -16.74
C LEU A 358 18.24 4.04 -15.70
N GLY A 359 19.39 3.49 -16.10
CA GLY A 359 20.36 2.93 -15.14
C GLY A 359 19.92 1.65 -14.42
N ASN A 360 18.92 0.93 -14.94
CA ASN A 360 18.47 -0.34 -14.36
C ASN A 360 19.51 -1.44 -14.54
N LYS A 361 19.54 -2.41 -13.62
CA LYS A 361 20.56 -3.45 -13.58
C LYS A 361 19.99 -4.84 -13.30
N ALA A 362 20.34 -5.79 -14.17
CA ALA A 362 20.23 -7.23 -13.89
C ALA A 362 21.53 -7.73 -13.21
N THR A 363 21.42 -8.57 -12.18
CA THR A 363 22.58 -9.10 -11.44
C THR A 363 22.98 -10.52 -11.84
N LEU A 364 22.10 -11.31 -12.44
CA LEU A 364 22.44 -12.63 -13.00
C LEU A 364 22.79 -12.50 -14.50
N ALA A 365 23.99 -12.96 -14.86
CA ALA A 365 24.54 -12.83 -16.22
C ALA A 365 23.91 -13.80 -17.26
N SER A 366 23.06 -14.73 -16.84
CA SER A 366 22.44 -15.73 -17.72
C SER A 366 21.01 -15.34 -18.10
N VAL A 367 20.87 -14.24 -18.83
CA VAL A 367 19.72 -14.06 -19.71
C VAL A 367 20.26 -14.21 -21.12
N ASN A 368 20.01 -15.38 -21.73
CA ASN A 368 20.36 -15.64 -23.12
C ASN A 368 19.87 -14.45 -23.96
N LYS A 369 20.80 -13.77 -24.63
CA LYS A 369 20.53 -12.66 -25.55
C LYS A 369 19.55 -13.02 -26.67
N GLU A 370 19.16 -14.28 -26.79
CA GLU A 370 18.34 -14.84 -27.86
C GLU A 370 16.83 -14.88 -27.57
N ASN A 371 16.38 -14.69 -26.32
CA ASN A 371 14.94 -14.78 -25.97
C ASN A 371 14.21 -13.44 -25.83
N ILE A 372 14.78 -12.34 -26.32
CA ILE A 372 13.97 -11.14 -26.62
C ILE A 372 13.22 -11.40 -27.92
N ARG A 373 12.26 -12.32 -27.91
CA ARG A 373 11.31 -12.51 -29.02
C ARG A 373 10.26 -11.41 -28.94
N SER A 374 10.44 -10.38 -29.76
CA SER A 374 9.41 -9.39 -30.10
C SER A 374 8.32 -9.98 -31.02
N ASP A 375 7.90 -11.23 -30.79
CA ASP A 375 6.89 -11.90 -31.63
C ASP A 375 5.46 -11.55 -31.18
N ASN A 376 5.30 -10.80 -30.09
CA ASN A 376 4.14 -9.94 -29.95
C ASN A 376 4.40 -8.68 -30.75
N LYS A 377 3.54 -8.42 -31.74
CA LYS A 377 3.49 -7.21 -32.59
C LYS A 377 3.08 -5.97 -31.76
N LEU A 378 3.69 -5.81 -30.59
CA LEU A 378 3.52 -4.73 -29.64
C LEU A 378 4.40 -3.57 -30.12
N THR A 379 3.77 -2.46 -30.49
CA THR A 379 4.43 -1.19 -30.71
C THR A 379 4.99 -0.70 -29.36
N LEU A 380 6.20 -1.15 -29.00
CA LEU A 380 7.03 -0.54 -27.98
C LEU A 380 7.55 0.79 -28.56
N GLN A 381 6.76 1.85 -28.39
CA GLN A 381 7.25 3.22 -28.63
C GLN A 381 7.75 3.76 -27.29
N SER A 382 9.01 3.47 -26.98
CA SER A 382 9.76 4.14 -25.91
C SER A 382 10.68 5.21 -26.52
N SER A 383 10.90 6.30 -25.78
CA SER A 383 11.78 7.40 -26.19
C SER A 383 13.27 7.10 -25.94
N SER A 384 13.60 5.92 -25.40
CA SER A 384 14.93 5.46 -25.03
C SER A 384 15.18 4.01 -25.50
N ILE A 385 16.39 3.69 -25.93
CA ILE A 385 16.76 2.33 -26.38
C ILE A 385 16.69 1.36 -25.18
N GLU A 386 15.72 0.44 -25.20
CA GLU A 386 15.55 -0.61 -24.20
C GLU A 386 16.69 -1.64 -24.23
N LYS A 387 17.20 -2.03 -23.05
CA LYS A 387 18.18 -3.11 -22.90
C LYS A 387 17.55 -4.32 -22.21
N ALA A 388 18.20 -5.48 -22.30
CA ALA A 388 17.81 -6.69 -21.57
C ALA A 388 17.74 -6.50 -20.04
N SER A 389 18.43 -5.48 -19.51
CA SER A 389 18.37 -5.09 -18.09
C SER A 389 17.10 -4.31 -17.72
N ASP A 390 16.36 -3.81 -18.71
CA ASP A 390 15.17 -2.98 -18.50
C ASP A 390 13.91 -3.84 -18.57
N ILE A 391 13.74 -4.63 -19.62
CA ILE A 391 12.54 -5.45 -19.82
C ILE A 391 12.96 -6.88 -20.19
N MET A 392 12.29 -7.86 -19.60
CA MET A 392 12.44 -9.27 -19.95
C MET A 392 11.08 -9.96 -20.09
N PHE A 393 10.97 -10.78 -21.13
CA PHE A 393 9.87 -11.73 -21.37
C PHE A 393 10.41 -13.15 -21.24
N GLN A 394 9.75 -14.00 -20.47
CA GLN A 394 10.03 -15.45 -20.50
C GLN A 394 9.05 -16.12 -21.48
N SER A 395 9.57 -16.96 -22.37
CA SER A 395 8.76 -17.89 -23.17
C SER A 395 9.15 -19.33 -22.84
N LYS A 396 8.17 -20.24 -22.78
CA LYS A 396 8.43 -21.67 -22.94
C LYS A 396 8.70 -21.92 -24.43
N ASP A 397 9.81 -22.59 -24.74
CA ASP A 397 9.96 -23.23 -26.04
C ASP A 397 8.75 -24.17 -26.23
N ARG A 398 7.93 -23.89 -27.24
CA ARG A 398 6.89 -24.79 -27.73
C ARG A 398 7.42 -25.56 -28.93
#